data_AF-A0A0C5BNG0-F1
#
_entry.id   AF-A0A0C5BNG0-F1
#
_cell.length_a   1.000
_cell.length_b   1.000
_cell.length_c   1.000
_cell.angle_alpha   90.00
_cell.angle_beta   90.00
_cell.angle_gamma   90.00
#
_symmetry.space_group_name_H-M   'P 1'
#
loop_
_entity.id
_entity.type
_entity.pdbx_description
1 polymer ?
#
loop_
_entity_poly.entity_id
_entity_poly.type
_entity_poly.pdbx_seq_one_letter_code
_entity_poly.pdbx_strand_id
1 'polypeptide(L)'
;MFSKTLLCVLFVFTGTLGASMKHKEAIAIIENCASKTNVSRGEYERPEIFLYRTPSEAQLCMIKCVMQEMQMIDSNGKLDKEIISQYISAFNSNIQEEIIICADKTEKISECKDMENYRKCLEPFLYV
;
A
#
# COMPACT_ATOMS: atom_id res chain seq x y z
N MET A 1 16.71 -19.88 2.90
CA MET A 1 15.86 -20.16 1.71
C MET A 1 14.46 -19.67 2.06
N PHE A 2 14.25 -18.35 2.01
CA PHE A 2 13.00 -17.72 2.43
C PHE A 2 11.95 -17.94 1.33
N SER A 3 10.81 -18.47 1.76
CA SER A 3 9.74 -18.97 0.90
C SER A 3 9.19 -17.86 -0.02
N LYS A 4 9.13 -18.16 -1.31
CA LYS A 4 8.51 -17.35 -2.39
C LYS A 4 6.99 -17.12 -2.21
N THR A 5 6.46 -17.40 -1.02
CA THR A 5 5.04 -17.33 -0.64
C THR A 5 4.73 -16.07 0.17
N LEU A 6 5.75 -15.30 0.60
CA LEU A 6 5.54 -14.13 1.46
C LEU A 6 4.88 -12.94 0.73
N LEU A 7 4.84 -12.93 -0.61
CA LEU A 7 4.20 -11.85 -1.38
C LEU A 7 2.67 -11.97 -1.49
N CYS A 8 2.09 -13.12 -1.11
CA CYS A 8 0.64 -13.24 -0.91
C CYS A 8 0.22 -12.79 0.50
N VAL A 9 1.13 -12.48 1.42
CA VAL A 9 0.84 -12.36 2.86
C VAL A 9 0.28 -10.99 3.28
N LEU A 10 0.00 -10.09 2.34
CA LEU A 10 -0.73 -8.86 2.66
C LEU A 10 -2.26 -9.01 2.62
N PHE A 11 -2.81 -10.09 2.04
CA PHE A 11 -4.27 -10.22 1.84
C PHE A 11 -4.79 -11.68 1.89
N VAL A 12 -4.39 -12.47 2.89
CA VAL A 12 -4.97 -13.83 3.06
C VAL A 12 -5.77 -13.93 4.37
N PHE A 13 -7.06 -13.65 4.21
CA PHE A 13 -8.21 -14.12 4.98
C PHE A 13 -7.95 -15.15 6.08
N THR A 14 -8.25 -14.77 7.33
CA THR A 14 -9.11 -15.60 8.20
C THR A 14 -10.18 -14.70 8.82
N GLY A 15 -11.43 -15.16 8.74
CA GLY A 15 -12.59 -14.30 8.87
C GLY A 15 -12.98 -13.98 10.31
N THR A 16 -13.37 -12.72 10.52
CA THR A 16 -14.61 -12.26 11.17
C THR A 16 -14.71 -10.75 10.93
N LEU A 17 -15.76 -10.30 10.25
CA LEU A 17 -16.27 -8.91 10.15
C LEU A 17 -15.24 -7.76 10.15
N GLY A 18 -14.91 -7.27 8.94
CA GLY A 18 -14.14 -6.03 8.70
C GLY A 18 -13.39 -6.09 7.37
N ALA A 19 -13.97 -5.52 6.31
CA ALA A 19 -13.40 -5.27 4.97
C ALA A 19 -12.27 -6.23 4.48
N SER A 20 -12.58 -7.50 4.25
CA SER A 20 -11.65 -8.40 3.55
C SER A 20 -11.92 -8.33 2.04
N MET A 21 -11.19 -7.46 1.35
CA MET A 21 -11.25 -7.35 -0.12
C MET A 21 -10.90 -8.70 -0.75
N LYS A 22 -11.69 -9.17 -1.71
CA LYS A 22 -11.39 -10.46 -2.36
C LYS A 22 -10.12 -10.30 -3.20
N HIS A 23 -9.26 -11.32 -3.19
CA HIS A 23 -8.00 -11.32 -3.96
C HIS A 23 -8.17 -10.88 -5.43
N LYS A 24 -9.27 -11.29 -6.08
CA LYS A 24 -9.60 -10.88 -7.46
C LYS A 24 -9.89 -9.38 -7.61
N GLU A 25 -10.53 -8.77 -6.62
CA GLU A 25 -10.82 -7.33 -6.59
C GLU A 25 -9.53 -6.53 -6.41
N ALA A 26 -8.64 -6.98 -5.52
CA ALA A 26 -7.32 -6.37 -5.33
C ALA A 26 -6.47 -6.40 -6.61
N ILE A 27 -6.43 -7.54 -7.30
CA ILE A 27 -5.72 -7.65 -8.59
C ILE A 27 -6.31 -6.70 -9.63
N ALA A 28 -7.64 -6.64 -9.75
CA ALA A 28 -8.29 -5.76 -10.72
C ALA A 28 -7.98 -4.28 -10.47
N ILE A 29 -7.94 -3.85 -9.20
CA ILE A 29 -7.54 -2.49 -8.82
C ILE A 29 -6.09 -2.21 -9.21
N ILE A 30 -5.17 -3.13 -8.91
CA ILE A 30 -3.74 -3.02 -9.23
C ILE A 30 -3.55 -2.92 -10.76
N GLU A 31 -4.17 -3.81 -11.54
CA GLU A 31 -4.07 -3.81 -13.00
C GLU A 31 -4.65 -2.53 -13.61
N ASN A 32 -5.80 -2.06 -13.10
CA ASN A 32 -6.40 -0.80 -13.52
C ASN A 32 -5.48 0.39 -13.24
N CYS A 33 -4.93 0.49 -12.03
CA CYS A 33 -4.01 1.57 -11.68
C CYS A 33 -2.70 1.53 -12.47
N ALA A 34 -2.14 0.34 -12.69
CA ALA A 34 -0.96 0.15 -13.53
C ALA A 34 -1.20 0.64 -14.96
N SER A 35 -2.38 0.35 -15.53
CA SER A 35 -2.75 0.81 -16.87
C SER A 35 -2.87 2.33 -16.96
N LYS A 36 -3.43 2.99 -15.93
CA LYS A 36 -3.57 4.46 -15.86
C LYS A 36 -2.22 5.18 -15.74
N THR A 37 -1.23 4.54 -15.13
CA THR A 37 0.09 5.15 -14.84
C THR A 37 1.22 4.63 -15.71
N ASN A 38 0.92 3.77 -16.69
CA ASN A 38 1.91 3.13 -17.57
C ASN A 38 2.99 2.34 -16.83
N VAL A 39 2.66 1.77 -15.67
CA VAL A 39 3.57 0.87 -14.94
C VAL A 39 3.41 -0.54 -15.52
N SER A 40 4.53 -1.17 -15.87
CA SER A 40 4.51 -2.52 -16.43
C SER A 40 4.22 -3.58 -15.37
N ARG A 41 3.72 -4.73 -15.81
CA ARG A 41 3.47 -5.88 -14.93
C ARG A 41 4.69 -6.31 -14.11
N GLY A 42 5.86 -6.32 -14.73
CA GLY A 42 7.10 -6.68 -14.03
C GLY A 42 7.49 -5.70 -12.92
N GLU A 43 6.98 -4.47 -12.95
CA GLU A 43 7.26 -3.44 -11.94
C GLU A 43 6.30 -3.51 -10.75
N TYR A 44 5.02 -3.84 -10.97
CA TYR A 44 4.05 -3.92 -9.86
C TYR A 44 3.90 -5.30 -9.22
N GLU A 45 4.26 -6.38 -9.93
CA GLU A 45 4.33 -7.72 -9.34
C GLU A 45 5.53 -7.89 -8.39
N ARG A 46 6.38 -6.85 -8.29
CA ARG A 46 7.54 -6.77 -7.42
C ARG A 46 7.38 -5.64 -6.40
N PRO A 47 6.47 -5.78 -5.42
CA PRO A 47 6.23 -4.77 -4.38
C PRO A 47 7.49 -4.40 -3.59
N GLU A 48 8.51 -5.26 -3.57
CA GLU A 48 9.83 -4.94 -3.04
C GLU A 48 10.44 -3.68 -3.69
N ILE A 49 10.07 -3.33 -4.92
CA ILE A 49 10.59 -2.13 -5.59
C ILE A 49 10.11 -0.85 -4.89
N PHE A 50 8.89 -0.85 -4.34
CA PHE A 50 8.37 0.33 -3.63
C PHE A 50 9.05 0.57 -2.28
N LEU A 51 9.54 -0.49 -1.63
CA LEU A 51 10.07 -0.40 -0.27
C LEU A 51 11.60 -0.38 -0.21
N TYR A 52 12.26 -1.09 -1.13
CA TYR A 52 13.70 -1.30 -1.10
C TYR A 52 14.48 -0.52 -2.19
N ARG A 53 13.77 0.18 -3.09
CA ARG A 53 14.37 1.07 -4.09
C ARG A 53 13.62 2.39 -4.10
N THR A 54 14.28 3.43 -4.61
CA THR A 54 13.58 4.68 -4.94
C THR A 54 12.61 4.38 -6.09
N PRO A 55 11.29 4.46 -5.86
CA PRO A 55 10.31 4.21 -6.91
C PRO A 55 10.35 5.34 -7.95
N SER A 56 9.98 5.04 -9.19
CA SER A 56 9.73 6.07 -10.20
C SER A 56 8.46 6.86 -9.87
N GLU A 57 8.30 8.03 -10.48
CA GLU A 57 7.07 8.82 -10.34
C GLU A 57 5.82 8.05 -10.79
N ALA A 58 5.93 7.23 -11.84
CA ALA A 58 4.86 6.36 -12.31
C ALA A 58 4.45 5.31 -11.27
N GLN A 59 5.42 4.74 -10.55
CA GLN A 59 5.18 3.79 -9.46
C GLN A 59 4.54 4.47 -8.26
N LEU A 60 4.98 5.68 -7.90
CA LEU A 60 4.36 6.48 -6.84
C LEU A 60 2.89 6.82 -7.19
N CYS A 61 2.63 7.20 -8.44
CA CYS A 61 1.27 7.43 -8.93
C CYS A 61 0.42 6.16 -8.86
N MET A 62 1.00 5.01 -9.20
CA MET A 62 0.28 3.74 -9.16
C MET A 62 -0.16 3.41 -7.73
N ILE A 63 0.74 3.52 -6.75
CA ILE A 63 0.41 3.26 -5.35
C ILE A 63 -0.63 4.25 -4.84
N LYS A 64 -0.50 5.54 -5.16
CA LYS A 64 -1.53 6.53 -4.84
C LYS A 64 -2.90 6.12 -5.40
N CYS A 65 -2.95 5.72 -6.67
CA CYS A 65 -4.17 5.25 -7.32
C CYS A 65 -4.77 4.05 -6.58
N VAL A 66 -3.96 3.04 -6.25
CA VAL A 66 -4.43 1.85 -5.51
C VAL A 66 -5.02 2.26 -4.16
N MET A 67 -4.33 3.12 -3.40
CA MET A 67 -4.81 3.59 -2.10
C MET A 67 -6.09 4.43 -2.21
N GLN A 68 -6.26 5.20 -3.29
CA GLN A 68 -7.50 5.93 -3.56
C GLN A 68 -8.68 5.00 -3.92
N GLU A 69 -8.46 4.01 -4.80
CA GLU A 69 -9.47 3.02 -5.17
C GLU A 69 -9.86 2.14 -3.97
N MET A 70 -8.94 1.93 -3.02
CA MET A 70 -9.18 1.24 -1.75
C MET A 70 -9.75 2.14 -0.65
N GLN A 71 -10.01 3.42 -0.95
CA GLN A 71 -10.52 4.43 -0.01
C GLN A 71 -9.62 4.70 1.21
N MET A 72 -8.34 4.32 1.13
CA MET A 72 -7.33 4.69 2.13
C MET A 72 -6.91 6.14 2.00
N ILE A 73 -7.05 6.75 0.81
CA ILE A 73 -6.84 8.17 0.57
C ILE A 73 -8.17 8.76 0.11
N ASP A 74 -8.66 9.77 0.84
CA ASP A 74 -9.90 10.46 0.49
C ASP A 74 -9.72 11.41 -0.71
N SER A 75 -10.82 12.03 -1.16
CA SER A 75 -10.79 12.99 -2.28
C SER A 75 -9.95 14.24 -2.00
N ASN A 76 -9.65 14.53 -0.73
CA ASN A 76 -8.80 15.64 -0.31
C ASN A 76 -7.33 15.23 -0.18
N GLY A 77 -6.99 13.96 -0.42
CA GLY A 77 -5.64 13.44 -0.27
C GLY A 77 -5.28 13.05 1.16
N LYS A 78 -6.23 13.02 2.10
CA LYS A 78 -5.97 12.62 3.49
C LYS A 78 -6.04 11.10 3.62
N LEU A 79 -5.12 10.54 4.40
CA LEU A 79 -5.13 9.12 4.74
C LEU A 79 -6.23 8.81 5.77
N ASP A 80 -7.09 7.85 5.43
CA ASP A 80 -8.12 7.32 6.33
C ASP A 80 -7.53 6.17 7.15
N LYS A 81 -7.16 6.48 8.39
CA LYS A 81 -6.54 5.54 9.32
C LYS A 81 -7.46 4.38 9.69
N GLU A 82 -8.77 4.59 9.75
CA GLU A 82 -9.71 3.52 10.09
C GLU A 82 -9.75 2.49 8.97
N ILE A 83 -9.77 2.95 7.71
CA ILE A 83 -9.71 2.08 6.54
C ILE A 83 -8.33 1.40 6.45
N ILE A 84 -7.24 2.14 6.65
CA ILE A 84 -5.89 1.57 6.66
C ILE A 84 -5.78 0.46 7.72
N SER A 85 -6.25 0.70 8.95
CA SER A 85 -6.26 -0.29 10.04
C SER A 85 -6.99 -1.58 9.67
N GLN A 86 -8.08 -1.51 8.89
CA GLN A 86 -8.80 -2.71 8.44
C GLN A 86 -7.90 -3.58 7.54
N TYR A 87 -7.13 -2.96 6.65
CA TYR A 87 -6.28 -3.67 5.69
C TYR A 87 -4.96 -4.19 6.26
N ILE A 88 -4.43 -3.56 7.32
CA ILE A 88 -3.13 -3.94 7.90
C ILE A 88 -3.26 -4.90 9.08
N SER A 89 -4.48 -5.35 9.40
CA SER A 89 -4.76 -6.24 10.53
C SER A 89 -3.97 -7.56 10.51
N ALA A 90 -3.46 -7.98 9.35
CA ALA A 90 -2.61 -9.16 9.18
C ALA A 90 -1.15 -8.98 9.64
N PHE A 91 -0.68 -7.73 9.81
CA PHE A 91 0.66 -7.47 10.32
C PHE A 91 0.73 -7.66 11.84
N ASN A 92 1.95 -7.76 12.39
CA ASN A 92 2.11 -7.70 13.84
C ASN A 92 1.74 -6.29 14.38
N SER A 93 1.37 -6.20 15.66
CA SER A 93 0.89 -4.96 16.28
C SER A 93 1.86 -3.79 16.16
N ASN A 94 3.17 -4.06 16.23
CA ASN A 94 4.19 -3.02 16.15
C ASN A 94 4.23 -2.39 14.75
N ILE A 95 4.21 -3.21 13.69
CA ILE A 95 4.16 -2.72 12.30
C ILE A 95 2.85 -1.98 12.05
N GLN A 96 1.73 -2.47 12.60
CA GLN A 96 0.45 -1.78 12.46
C GLN A 96 0.50 -0.37 13.05
N GLU A 97 1.02 -0.23 14.26
CA GLU A 97 1.15 1.07 14.94
C GLU A 97 2.00 2.04 14.12
N GLU A 98 3.13 1.59 13.59
CA GLU A 98 4.03 2.42 12.78
C GLU A 98 3.39 2.85 11.45
N ILE A 99 2.60 1.99 10.81
CA ILE A 99 1.85 2.35 9.61
C ILE A 99 0.86 3.49 9.90
N ILE A 100 0.18 3.44 11.04
CA ILE A 100 -0.77 4.48 11.47
C ILE A 100 -0.03 5.77 11.84
N ILE A 101 1.09 5.68 12.55
CA ILE A 101 1.95 6.84 12.86
C ILE A 101 2.42 7.52 11.58
N CYS A 102 2.83 6.75 10.58
CA CYS A 102 3.24 7.29 9.28
C CYS A 102 2.09 7.90 8.50
N ALA A 103 0.89 7.36 8.63
CA ALA A 103 -0.30 7.96 8.04
C ALA A 103 -0.62 9.31 8.70
N ASP A 104 -0.49 9.43 10.02
CA ASP A 104 -0.67 10.70 10.74
C ASP A 104 0.39 11.75 10.39
N LYS A 105 1.65 11.34 10.24
CA LYS A 105 2.75 12.23 9.82
C LYS A 105 2.62 12.69 8.37
N THR A 106 1.95 11.90 7.54
CA THR A 106 1.69 12.25 6.14
C THR A 106 0.40 13.05 6.05
N GLU A 107 0.50 14.35 6.31
CA GLU A 107 -0.66 15.25 6.42
C GLU A 107 -1.58 15.21 5.18
N LYS A 108 -1.00 15.09 3.98
CA LYS A 108 -1.74 15.12 2.72
C LYS A 108 -0.94 14.49 1.56
N ILE A 109 -1.66 13.80 0.67
CA ILE A 109 -1.17 13.23 -0.60
C ILE A 109 -1.98 13.87 -1.74
N SER A 110 -1.55 15.05 -2.19
CA SER A 110 -2.18 15.79 -3.30
C SER A 110 -1.63 15.37 -4.65
N GLU A 111 -0.34 15.04 -4.70
CA GLU A 111 0.39 14.63 -5.89
C GLU A 111 0.97 13.22 -5.71
N CYS A 112 1.46 12.61 -6.78
CA CYS A 112 2.09 11.29 -6.66
C CYS A 112 3.36 11.36 -5.81
N LYS A 113 4.13 12.44 -5.92
CA LYS A 113 5.40 12.61 -5.19
C LYS A 113 5.23 12.66 -3.68
N ASP A 114 4.07 13.08 -3.19
CA ASP A 114 3.75 13.09 -1.75
C ASP A 114 3.78 11.68 -1.15
N MET A 115 3.54 10.63 -1.96
CA MET A 115 3.70 9.24 -1.53
C MET A 115 5.13 8.91 -1.06
N GLU A 116 6.14 9.66 -1.49
CA GLU A 116 7.50 9.46 -0.99
C GLU A 116 7.61 9.74 0.50
N ASN A 117 6.87 10.72 1.02
CA ASN A 117 6.92 11.06 2.44
C ASN A 117 6.39 9.91 3.28
N TYR A 118 5.25 9.33 2.84
CA TYR A 118 4.69 8.14 3.46
C TYR A 118 5.64 6.94 3.36
N ARG A 119 6.19 6.67 2.17
CA ARG A 119 7.16 5.59 1.93
C ARG A 119 8.40 5.72 2.82
N LYS A 120 9.01 6.91 2.87
CA LYS A 120 10.21 7.18 3.69
C LYS A 120 9.92 7.04 5.18
N CYS A 121 8.70 7.34 5.62
CA CYS A 121 8.30 7.10 6.99
C CYS A 121 8.23 5.60 7.30
N LEU A 122 7.73 4.77 6.37
CA LEU A 122 7.64 3.32 6.55
C LEU A 122 8.99 2.59 6.43
N GLU A 123 9.93 3.16 5.66
CA GLU A 123 11.22 2.55 5.31
C GLU A 123 11.99 1.95 6.51
N PRO A 124 12.12 2.59 7.68
CA PRO A 124 12.84 2.04 8.83
C PRO A 124 12.26 0.74 9.39
N PHE A 125 10.97 0.48 9.17
CA PHE A 125 10.24 -0.63 9.80
C PHE A 125 10.19 -1.89 8.94
N LEU A 126 10.73 -1.83 7.72
CA LEU A 126 10.63 -2.89 6.71
C LEU A 126 11.92 -3.72 6.58
N TYR A 127 12.94 -3.38 7.37
CA TYR A 127 14.23 -4.07 7.47
C TYR A 127 14.40 -4.88 8.76
N VAL A 128 13.33 -5.04 9.55
CA VAL A 128 13.31 -5.81 10.80
C VAL A 128 12.90 -7.25 10.56
#